data_AF-A0A9N9EG37-F1
#
_entry.id   AF-A0A9N9EG37-F1
#
_cell.length_a   1.000
_cell.length_b   1.000
_cell.length_c   1.000
_cell.angle_alpha   90.00
_cell.angle_beta   90.00
_cell.angle_gamma   90.00
#
_symmetry.space_group_name_H-M   'P 1'
#
loop_
_entity.id
_entity.type
_entity.pdbx_description
1 polymer ?
#
loop_
_entity_poly.entity_id
_entity_poly.type
_entity_poly.pdbx_seq_one_letter_code
_entity_poly.pdbx_strand_id
1 'polypeptide(L)'
;KVSIFALKKIHEQNQKAKRLTAQVPLPSCTRSFSKTMGLPCAHYIQHLEENQSLTLNDIHMHWWIQGHSSVSQAGENDFCREDTLQPLLQDL
;
A
#
# COMPACT_ATOMS: atom_id res chain seq x y z
N LYS A 1 -15.91 5.63 2.41
CA LYS A 1 -15.16 6.03 3.62
C LYS A 1 -13.99 5.06 3.80
N VAL A 2 -12.88 5.44 4.43
CA VAL A 2 -11.71 4.58 4.67
C VAL A 2 -11.52 4.38 6.17
N SER A 3 -11.07 3.20 6.59
CA SER A 3 -10.78 2.91 8.00
C SER A 3 -9.77 3.89 8.60
N ILE A 4 -9.99 4.28 9.86
CA ILE A 4 -9.06 5.16 10.58
C ILE A 4 -7.66 4.54 10.67
N PHE A 5 -7.58 3.21 10.80
CA PHE A 5 -6.32 2.48 10.81
C PHE A 5 -5.54 2.66 9.49
N ALA A 6 -6.20 2.45 8.35
CA ALA A 6 -5.60 2.66 7.04
C ALA A 6 -5.15 4.11 6.85
N LEU A 7 -5.96 5.08 7.26
CA LEU A 7 -5.58 6.50 7.19
C LEU A 7 -4.33 6.82 8.03
N LYS A 8 -4.21 6.26 9.24
CA LYS A 8 -2.99 6.39 10.05
C LYS A 8 -1.77 5.83 9.33
N LYS A 9 -1.91 4.65 8.72
CA LYS A 9 -0.81 4.01 7.96
C LYS A 9 -0.41 4.79 6.71
N ILE A 10 -1.37 5.32 5.96
CA ILE A 10 -1.11 6.21 4.83
C ILE A 10 -0.39 7.47 5.29
N HIS A 11 -0.81 8.06 6.42
CA HIS A 11 -0.16 9.22 6.99
C HIS A 11 1.31 8.95 7.39
N GLU A 12 1.61 7.78 7.97
CA GLU A 12 3.00 7.35 8.24
C GLU A 12 3.84 7.30 6.95
N GLN A 13 3.28 6.77 5.85
CA GLN A 13 3.97 6.72 4.55
C GLN A 13 4.17 8.11 3.95
N ASN A 14 3.19 9.01 4.10
CA ASN A 14 3.30 10.40 3.67
C ASN A 14 4.42 11.13 4.45
N GLN A 15 4.52 10.91 5.76
CA GLN A 15 5.62 11.47 6.55
C GLN A 15 6.99 10.96 6.09
N LYS A 16 7.09 9.67 5.73
CA LYS A 16 8.32 9.12 5.16
C LYS A 16 8.68 9.79 3.82
N ALA A 17 7.68 10.00 2.95
CA ALA A 17 7.87 10.69 1.68
C ALA A 17 8.33 12.15 1.86
N LYS A 18 7.78 12.86 2.85
CA LYS A 18 8.14 14.27 3.15
C LYS A 18 9.50 14.45 3.79
N ARG A 19 10.01 13.45 4.50
CA ARG A 19 11.35 13.50 5.13
C ARG A 19 12.48 13.34 4.13
N LEU A 20 12.16 13.07 2.86
CA LEU A 20 13.14 12.89 1.81
C LEU A 20 13.74 14.23 1.43
N THR A 21 15.06 14.24 1.35
CA THR A 21 15.82 15.33 0.79
C THR A 21 16.67 14.76 -0.34
N ALA A 22 17.20 15.61 -1.23
CA ALA A 22 18.12 15.16 -2.26
C ALA A 22 19.35 14.40 -1.71
N GLN A 23 19.66 14.57 -0.41
CA GLN A 23 20.77 13.91 0.27
C GLN A 23 20.40 12.58 0.96
N VAL A 24 19.11 12.34 1.22
CA VAL A 24 18.62 11.11 1.87
C VAL A 24 17.40 10.59 1.11
N PRO A 25 17.63 9.83 0.01
CA PRO A 25 16.54 9.22 -0.75
C PRO A 25 15.95 8.02 -0.02
N LEU A 26 14.75 7.58 -0.43
CA LEU A 26 14.22 6.29 0.02
C LEU A 26 15.11 5.16 -0.51
N PRO A 27 15.24 4.04 0.24
CA PRO A 27 15.77 2.82 -0.33
C PRO A 27 14.90 2.37 -1.51
N SER A 28 15.40 1.48 -2.36
CA SER A 28 14.64 0.95 -3.49
C SER A 28 13.27 0.41 -3.05
N CYS A 29 12.22 0.73 -3.82
CA CYS A 29 10.87 0.30 -3.51
C CYS A 29 10.72 -1.21 -3.70
N THR A 30 10.51 -1.95 -2.60
CA THR A 30 10.25 -3.40 -2.64
C THR A 30 8.80 -3.73 -3.01
N ARG A 31 7.93 -2.71 -3.08
CA ARG A 31 6.47 -2.84 -3.22
C ARG A 31 5.80 -3.69 -2.13
N SER A 32 6.54 -4.12 -1.11
CA SER A 32 6.04 -5.00 -0.06
C SER A 32 4.86 -4.34 0.67
N PHE A 33 4.97 -3.05 1.00
CA PHE A 33 3.90 -2.34 1.71
C PHE A 33 2.58 -2.35 0.94
N SER A 34 2.61 -2.08 -0.36
CA SER A 34 1.39 -2.10 -1.19
C SER A 34 0.86 -3.51 -1.38
N LYS A 35 1.72 -4.52 -1.52
CA LYS A 35 1.32 -5.92 -1.64
C LYS A 35 0.72 -6.49 -0.35
N THR A 36 1.34 -6.22 0.80
CA THR A 36 0.93 -6.82 2.09
C THR A 36 -0.20 -6.05 2.74
N MET A 37 -0.18 -4.72 2.65
CA MET A 37 -1.18 -3.88 3.29
C MET A 37 -2.28 -3.45 2.33
N GLY A 38 -2.13 -3.51 1.02
CA GLY A 38 -3.10 -2.92 0.09
C GLY A 38 -3.20 -1.38 0.21
N LEU A 39 -2.11 -0.73 0.61
CA LEU A 39 -2.01 0.72 0.83
C LEU A 39 -0.88 1.35 0.00
N PRO A 40 -0.98 2.63 -0.36
CA PRO A 40 0.10 3.32 -1.08
C PRO A 40 1.36 3.43 -0.22
N CYS A 41 2.52 3.12 -0.79
CA CYS A 41 3.81 3.26 -0.13
C CYS A 41 4.36 4.69 -0.25
N ALA A 42 5.36 5.03 0.57
CA ALA A 42 6.01 6.33 0.54
C ALA A 42 6.54 6.69 -0.86
N HIS A 43 7.04 5.71 -1.63
CA HIS A 43 7.48 5.94 -3.00
C HIS A 43 6.34 6.37 -3.91
N TYR A 44 5.18 5.70 -3.86
CA TYR A 44 4.02 6.10 -4.66
C TYR A 44 3.60 7.53 -4.33
N ILE A 45 3.52 7.85 -3.04
CA ILE A 45 3.15 9.19 -2.55
C ILE A 45 4.17 10.24 -3.00
N GLN A 46 5.46 9.92 -3.02
CA GLN A 46 6.51 10.84 -3.50
C GLN A 46 6.38 11.15 -5.00
N HIS A 47 5.90 10.20 -5.80
CA HIS A 47 5.72 10.39 -7.25
C HIS A 47 4.42 11.12 -7.60
N LEU A 48 3.54 11.37 -6.62
CA LEU A 48 2.39 12.22 -6.83
C LEU A 48 2.88 13.65 -7.07
N GLU A 49 2.39 14.27 -8.14
CA GLU A 49 2.67 15.68 -8.38
C GLU A 49 2.11 16.54 -7.24
N GLU A 50 2.64 17.76 -7.07
CA GLU A 50 2.30 18.66 -5.94
C GLU A 50 0.79 18.92 -5.77
N ASN A 51 0.02 18.78 -6.85
CA ASN A 51 -1.44 18.98 -6.86
C ASN A 51 -2.25 17.67 -6.93
N GLN A 52 -1.60 16.52 -6.90
CA GLN A 52 -2.25 15.23 -6.97
C GLN A 52 -2.46 14.68 -5.57
N SER A 53 -3.70 14.24 -5.30
CA SER A 53 -4.07 13.63 -4.03
C SER A 53 -4.31 12.14 -4.20
N LEU A 54 -4.16 11.39 -3.11
CA LEU A 54 -4.56 9.99 -3.07
C LEU A 54 -6.07 9.88 -3.28
N THR A 55 -6.45 9.04 -4.22
CA THR A 55 -7.82 8.67 -4.52
C THR A 55 -8.22 7.42 -3.76
N LEU A 56 -9.52 7.11 -3.72
CA LEU A 56 -9.99 5.84 -3.14
C LEU A 56 -9.45 4.62 -3.89
N ASN A 57 -9.18 4.73 -5.19
CA ASN A 57 -8.66 3.63 -6.00
C ASN A 57 -7.22 3.25 -5.64
N ASP A 58 -6.48 4.15 -5.00
CA ASP A 58 -5.13 3.87 -4.50
C ASP A 58 -5.14 3.04 -3.20
N ILE A 59 -6.33 2.81 -2.62
CA ILE A 59 -6.54 2.14 -1.35
C ILE A 59 -7.39 0.89 -1.60
N HIS A 60 -6.87 -0.28 -1.24
CA HIS A 60 -7.59 -1.53 -1.45
C HIS A 60 -8.97 -1.52 -0.77
N MET A 61 -9.99 -2.08 -1.44
CA MET A 61 -11.39 -2.02 -1.00
C MET A 61 -11.66 -2.61 0.38
N HIS A 62 -10.81 -3.55 0.83
CA HIS A 62 -10.91 -4.13 2.17
C HIS A 62 -10.73 -3.10 3.30
N TRP A 63 -10.10 -1.95 3.02
CA TRP A 63 -10.01 -0.83 3.96
C TRP A 63 -11.18 0.13 3.89
N TRP A 64 -12.08 -0.04 2.93
CA TRP A 64 -13.23 0.82 2.77
C TRP A 64 -14.27 0.47 3.82
N ILE A 65 -14.75 1.48 4.52
CA ILE A 65 -15.92 1.35 5.38
C ILE A 65 -17.13 1.50 4.46
N GLN A 66 -17.75 0.37 4.11
CA GLN A 66 -19.10 0.35 3.56
C GLN A 66 -20.06 0.66 4.69
N GLY A 67 -20.82 1.76 4.54
CA GLY A 67 -21.96 1.99 5.42
C GLY A 67 -22.93 0.85 5.18
N HIS A 68 -23.30 0.11 6.22
CA HIS A 68 -24.27 -0.97 6.09
C HIS A 68 -25.60 -0.43 5.54
N SER A 69 -25.80 -0.52 4.22
CA SER A 69 -27.06 -1.00 3.68
C SER A 69 -26.80 -2.46 3.34
N SER A 70 -27.34 -3.35 4.17
CA SER A 70 -27.23 -4.80 4.09
C SER A 70 -27.35 -5.31 2.66
N VAL A 71 -26.22 -5.65 2.05
CA VAL A 71 -26.18 -6.61 0.94
C VAL A 71 -25.18 -7.66 1.34
N SER A 72 -25.71 -8.82 1.70
CA SER A 72 -24.97 -10.05 1.92
C SER A 72 -24.21 -10.38 0.64
N GLN A 73 -22.88 -10.37 0.68
CA GLN A 73 -22.07 -11.09 -0.30
C GLN A 73 -21.17 -12.08 0.43
N ALA A 74 -21.66 -13.33 0.43
CA ALA A 74 -20.80 -14.50 0.37
C ALA A 74 -20.02 -14.43 -0.95
N GLY A 75 -18.71 -14.64 -0.91
CA GLY A 75 -17.91 -14.66 -2.13
C GLY A 75 -16.42 -14.42 -1.92
N GLU A 76 -15.75 -15.47 -1.43
CA GLU A 76 -14.42 -15.90 -1.84
C GLU A 76 -13.19 -15.06 -1.42
N ASN A 77 -12.43 -15.68 -0.53
CA ASN A 77 -11.07 -15.32 -0.15
C ASN A 77 -10.14 -15.45 -1.37
N ASP A 78 -9.64 -14.33 -1.91
CA ASP A 78 -8.43 -14.34 -2.74
C ASP A 78 -7.23 -13.91 -1.87
N PHE A 79 -6.78 -14.88 -1.08
CA PHE A 79 -5.49 -14.81 -0.42
C PHE A 79 -4.43 -14.93 -1.52
N CYS A 80 -3.74 -13.81 -1.82
CA CYS A 80 -2.63 -13.77 -2.76
C CYS A 80 -1.69 -14.95 -2.50
N ARG A 81 -1.82 -15.98 -3.35
CA ARG A 81 -0.99 -17.17 -3.31
C ARG A 81 0.47 -16.77 -3.41
N GLU A 82 1.22 -17.39 -2.53
CA GLU A 82 2.66 -17.45 -2.51
C GLU A 82 3.17 -17.91 -3.89
N ASP A 83 3.91 -17.02 -4.57
CA ASP A 83 4.69 -17.42 -5.74
C ASP A 83 6.11 -16.84 -5.61
N THR A 84 6.92 -17.67 -4.96
CA THR A 84 8.30 -17.99 -5.30
C THR A 84 9.27 -16.83 -5.54
N LEU A 85 9.96 -16.41 -4.47
CA LEU A 85 11.31 -15.86 -4.59
C LEU A 85 12.28 -16.75 -3.79
N GLN A 86 13.04 -17.59 -4.48
CA GLN A 86 14.49 -17.42 -4.53
C GLN A 86 15.15 -18.37 -5.56
N PRO A 87 15.86 -17.81 -6.56
CA PRO A 87 16.79 -18.57 -7.39
C PRO A 87 18.16 -18.67 -6.70
N LEU A 88 18.77 -19.86 -6.86
CA LEU A 88 20.20 -20.18 -6.90
C LEU A 88 21.10 -19.61 -5.79
N LEU A 89 21.42 -20.48 -4.83
CA LEU A 89 22.73 -20.49 -4.18
C LEU A 89 23.09 -21.94 -3.93
N GLN A 90 24.14 -22.42 -4.61
CA GLN A 90 25.30 -23.07 -4.00
C GLN A 90 26.19 -23.65 -5.11
N ASP A 91 27.20 -22.86 -5.48
CA ASP A 91 28.53 -23.42 -5.72
C ASP A 91 28.96 -24.14 -4.43
N LEU A 92 29.10 -25.46 -4.50
CA LEU A 92 30.11 -26.23 -3.76
C LEU A 92 30.44 -27.53 -4.52
#